data_AF-A0A6B2SWD4-F1
#
_entry.id   AF-A0A6B2SWD4-F1
#
_cell.length_a   1.000
_cell.length_b   1.000
_cell.length_c   1.000
_cell.angle_alpha   90.00
_cell.angle_beta   90.00
_cell.angle_gamma   90.00
#
_symmetry.space_group_name_H-M   'P 1'
#
loop_
_entity.id
_entity.type
_entity.pdbx_description
1 polymer ?
#
loop_
_entity_poly.entity_id
_entity_poly.type
_entity_poly.pdbx_seq_one_letter_code
_entity_poly.pdbx_strand_id
1 'polypeptide(L)'
;MSLPAPSSVGRPPSSRPPRPPSPAPAPAPAAAPEPRRVRELPPAHTALICVALPALAISTDQGQLTGRGLEGFYRAGRRTLSRCQVRVAGRDPVAVQARMLSADSARFVATLRLPTDGGPDPEIVVERIRHADGTERITLHSASGRPLRLPLEVALATDLAEVGAVASGRAGPELPASVHDSGMRWSSAAAHCVVTADPAPADALASAGLLRWEVDLPPG
;
A
#
# COMPACT_ATOMS: atom_id res chain seq x y z
N MET A 1 -39.20 -3.08 -111.17
CA MET A 1 -39.26 -4.18 -110.18
C MET A 1 -38.97 -3.57 -108.83
N SER A 2 -40.01 -3.30 -108.03
CA SER A 2 -39.90 -2.54 -106.77
C SER A 2 -40.16 -3.48 -105.59
N LEU A 3 -39.17 -3.55 -104.71
CA LEU A 3 -39.13 -4.40 -103.51
C LEU A 3 -40.09 -3.88 -102.42
N PRO A 4 -40.64 -4.76 -101.56
CA PRO A 4 -41.63 -4.39 -100.56
C PRO A 4 -41.02 -3.81 -99.28
N ALA A 5 -41.80 -2.97 -98.61
CA ALA A 5 -41.49 -2.32 -97.33
C ALA A 5 -41.46 -3.30 -96.15
N PRO A 6 -40.60 -3.10 -95.13
CA PRO A 6 -40.60 -3.92 -93.92
C PRO A 6 -41.59 -3.40 -92.87
N SER A 7 -42.26 -4.37 -92.23
CA SER A 7 -43.24 -4.24 -91.15
C SER A 7 -42.66 -3.65 -89.85
N SER A 8 -43.47 -2.83 -89.19
CA SER A 8 -43.23 -2.24 -87.87
C SER A 8 -43.36 -3.28 -86.75
N VAL A 9 -42.28 -3.49 -86.00
CA VAL A 9 -42.26 -4.34 -84.79
C VAL A 9 -42.34 -3.44 -83.55
N GLY A 10 -43.26 -3.80 -82.64
CA GLY A 10 -43.60 -3.05 -81.43
C GLY A 10 -42.44 -2.89 -80.43
N ARG A 11 -42.47 -1.76 -79.73
CA ARG A 11 -41.50 -1.36 -78.69
C ARG A 11 -41.82 -2.08 -77.37
N PRO A 12 -40.90 -2.86 -76.78
CA PRO A 12 -41.09 -3.42 -75.44
C PRO A 12 -40.90 -2.35 -74.35
N PRO A 13 -41.51 -2.52 -73.16
CA PRO A 13 -41.46 -1.55 -72.07
C PRO A 13 -40.06 -1.44 -71.46
N SER A 14 -39.65 -0.21 -71.12
CA SER A 14 -38.37 0.08 -70.47
C SER A 14 -38.34 -0.43 -69.02
N SER A 15 -37.61 -1.50 -68.76
CA SER A 15 -37.27 -1.92 -67.39
C SER A 15 -36.13 -1.04 -66.86
N ARG A 16 -36.41 -0.31 -65.77
CA ARG A 16 -35.42 0.51 -65.07
C ARG A 16 -34.56 -0.42 -64.19
N PRO A 17 -33.22 -0.34 -64.24
CA PRO A 17 -32.37 -1.20 -63.41
C PRO A 17 -32.52 -0.82 -61.92
N PRO A 18 -32.39 -1.79 -60.99
CA PRO A 18 -32.45 -1.54 -59.56
C PRO A 18 -31.27 -0.67 -59.11
N ARG A 19 -31.56 0.26 -58.20
CA ARG A 19 -30.58 1.18 -57.60
C ARG A 19 -29.59 0.38 -56.74
N PRO A 20 -28.27 0.64 -56.81
CA PRO A 20 -27.32 -0.04 -55.93
C PRO A 20 -27.60 0.32 -54.46
N PRO A 21 -27.35 -0.62 -53.51
CA PRO A 21 -27.52 -0.35 -52.09
C PRO A 21 -26.55 0.74 -51.63
N SER A 22 -27.03 1.63 -50.74
CA SER A 22 -26.18 2.65 -50.12
C SER A 22 -25.04 1.99 -49.33
N PRO A 23 -23.82 2.56 -49.37
CA PRO A 23 -22.72 2.05 -48.56
C PRO A 23 -23.06 2.17 -47.06
N ALA A 24 -22.70 1.13 -46.30
CA ALA A 24 -22.84 1.12 -44.85
C ALA A 24 -22.03 2.27 -44.22
N PRO A 25 -22.50 2.88 -43.12
CA PRO A 25 -21.74 3.91 -42.42
C PRO A 25 -20.41 3.34 -41.94
N ALA A 26 -19.32 4.08 -42.19
CA ALA A 26 -17.99 3.72 -41.73
C ALA A 26 -17.95 3.61 -40.19
N PRO A 27 -17.17 2.67 -39.62
CA PRO A 27 -17.01 2.59 -38.18
C PRO A 27 -16.45 3.91 -37.64
N ALA A 28 -17.06 4.42 -36.58
CA ALA A 28 -16.59 5.62 -35.90
C ALA A 28 -15.11 5.46 -35.50
N PRO A 29 -14.28 6.50 -35.66
CA PRO A 29 -12.89 6.43 -35.22
C PRO A 29 -12.86 6.09 -33.73
N ALA A 30 -12.04 5.09 -33.37
CA ALA A 30 -11.82 4.71 -31.99
C ALA A 30 -11.39 5.96 -31.20
N ALA A 31 -12.12 6.25 -30.12
CA ALA A 31 -11.82 7.38 -29.25
C ALA A 31 -10.35 7.31 -28.82
N ALA A 32 -9.62 8.42 -29.01
CA ALA A 32 -8.24 8.52 -28.56
C ALA A 32 -8.19 8.19 -27.06
N PRO A 33 -7.20 7.40 -26.60
CA PRO A 33 -7.06 7.10 -25.18
C PRO A 33 -6.94 8.43 -24.41
N GLU A 34 -7.84 8.65 -23.45
CA GLU A 34 -7.80 9.86 -22.64
C GLU A 34 -6.41 10.01 -22.02
N PRO A 35 -5.86 11.24 -21.96
CA PRO A 35 -4.58 11.48 -21.32
C PRO A 35 -4.67 10.95 -19.89
N ARG A 36 -3.82 9.94 -19.57
CA ARG A 36 -3.71 9.40 -18.21
C ARG A 36 -3.46 10.58 -17.29
N ARG A 37 -4.45 10.96 -16.49
CA ARG A 37 -4.26 11.90 -15.39
C ARG A 37 -3.14 11.33 -14.54
N VAL A 38 -1.97 11.96 -14.62
CA VAL A 38 -0.88 11.72 -13.69
C VAL A 38 -1.48 12.10 -12.34
N ARG A 39 -1.81 11.09 -11.54
CA ARG A 39 -2.23 11.32 -10.16
C ARG A 39 -1.07 12.07 -9.51
N GLU A 40 -1.39 13.22 -8.93
CA GLU A 40 -0.41 14.04 -8.23
C GLU A 40 0.30 13.16 -7.20
N LEU A 41 1.63 13.18 -7.23
CA LEU A 41 2.42 12.40 -6.27
C LEU A 41 2.13 12.94 -4.86
N PRO A 42 1.98 12.06 -3.85
CA PRO A 42 1.77 12.51 -2.49
C PRO A 42 2.86 13.51 -2.08
N PRO A 43 2.53 14.60 -1.36
CA PRO A 43 3.52 15.55 -0.88
C PRO A 43 4.60 14.83 -0.05
N ALA A 44 5.86 14.94 -0.47
CA ALA A 44 6.99 14.24 0.16
C ALA A 44 7.64 15.03 1.32
N HIS A 45 7.10 16.20 1.68
CA HIS A 45 7.74 17.11 2.64
C HIS A 45 7.80 16.56 4.07
N THR A 46 6.93 15.61 4.43
CA THR A 46 6.99 14.86 5.70
C THR A 46 7.57 13.46 5.54
N ALA A 47 8.07 13.11 4.35
CA ALA A 47 8.62 11.78 4.10
C ALA A 47 10.03 11.65 4.67
N LEU A 48 10.25 10.65 5.51
CA LEU A 48 11.56 10.20 5.94
C LEU A 48 11.92 8.97 5.13
N ILE A 49 12.99 9.08 4.34
CA ILE A 49 13.42 8.05 3.41
C ILE A 49 14.79 7.54 3.84
N CYS A 50 14.82 6.29 4.27
CA CYS A 50 16.04 5.56 4.64
C CYS A 50 16.46 4.65 3.49
N VAL A 51 17.72 4.69 3.07
CA VAL A 51 18.22 3.93 1.91
C VAL A 51 19.44 3.09 2.29
N ALA A 52 19.36 1.79 2.00
CA ALA A 52 20.48 0.85 2.04
C ALA A 52 20.31 -0.12 0.85
N LEU A 53 20.60 0.36 -0.37
CA LEU A 53 20.27 -0.34 -1.61
C LEU A 53 20.72 -1.82 -1.56
N PRO A 54 19.87 -2.78 -1.98
CA PRO A 54 18.59 -2.59 -2.68
C PRO A 54 17.37 -2.39 -1.75
N ALA A 55 17.58 -2.10 -0.47
CA ALA A 55 16.54 -1.91 0.53
C ALA A 55 16.27 -0.42 0.80
N LEU A 56 15.00 -0.11 1.11
CA LEU A 56 14.48 1.24 1.25
C LEU A 56 13.33 1.23 2.26
N ALA A 57 13.31 2.17 3.20
CA ALA A 57 12.15 2.40 4.07
C ALA A 57 11.63 3.82 3.87
N ILE A 58 10.33 3.94 3.62
CA ILE A 58 9.64 5.24 3.49
C ILE A 58 8.66 5.34 4.65
N SER A 59 8.80 6.39 5.44
CA SER A 59 7.96 6.68 6.61
C SER A 59 7.42 8.10 6.54
N THR A 60 6.38 8.39 7.31
CA THR A 60 5.93 9.75 7.58
C THR A 60 6.43 10.22 8.96
N ASP A 61 6.21 11.49 9.25
CA ASP A 61 6.43 12.09 10.57
C ASP A 61 5.60 11.43 11.69
N GLN A 62 4.55 10.69 11.34
CA GLN A 62 3.74 9.91 12.27
C GLN A 62 4.44 8.64 12.77
N GLY A 63 5.47 8.16 12.05
CA GLY A 63 6.26 6.97 12.40
C GLY A 63 5.54 5.62 12.26
N GLN A 64 4.21 5.60 12.24
CA GLN A 64 3.39 4.46 11.86
C GLN A 64 3.46 4.21 10.35
N LEU A 65 3.45 2.93 9.95
CA LEU A 65 3.22 2.55 8.56
C LEU A 65 1.76 2.10 8.45
N THR A 66 0.93 2.84 7.73
CA THR A 66 -0.53 2.68 7.75
C THR A 66 -1.08 1.89 6.57
N GLY A 67 -0.21 1.40 5.67
CA GLY A 67 -0.59 0.80 4.40
C GLY A 67 -0.98 1.82 3.32
N ARG A 68 -0.96 3.13 3.63
CA ARG A 68 -1.37 4.21 2.73
C ARG A 68 -0.17 4.89 2.10
N GLY A 69 -0.39 5.46 0.92
CA GLY A 69 0.64 6.19 0.19
C GLY A 69 1.88 5.32 -0.10
N LEU A 70 3.04 5.98 -0.13
CA LEU A 70 4.35 5.35 -0.36
C LEU A 70 4.98 4.77 0.92
N GLU A 71 4.29 4.82 2.05
CA GLU A 71 4.78 4.25 3.31
C GLU A 71 5.05 2.75 3.14
N GLY A 72 6.17 2.29 3.69
CA GLY A 72 6.50 0.88 3.69
C GLY A 72 8.00 0.59 3.69
N PHE A 73 8.31 -0.68 3.90
CA PHE A 73 9.62 -1.25 3.58
C PHE A 73 9.59 -1.78 2.15
N TYR A 74 10.68 -1.56 1.44
CA TYR A 74 10.87 -1.96 0.06
C TYR A 74 12.19 -2.69 -0.09
N ARG A 75 12.20 -3.70 -0.96
CA ARG A 75 13.41 -4.39 -1.37
C ARG A 75 13.34 -4.66 -2.87
N ALA A 76 14.37 -4.23 -3.60
CA ALA A 76 14.43 -4.35 -5.05
C ALA A 76 13.15 -3.82 -5.76
N GLY A 77 12.64 -2.68 -5.31
CA GLY A 77 11.45 -2.03 -5.90
C GLY A 77 10.10 -2.56 -5.41
N ARG A 78 10.04 -3.65 -4.64
CA ARG A 78 8.80 -4.22 -4.13
C ARG A 78 8.55 -3.81 -2.69
N ARG A 79 7.33 -3.38 -2.36
CA ARG A 79 6.88 -3.09 -0.98
C ARG A 79 6.75 -4.39 -0.20
N THR A 80 7.79 -4.75 0.54
CA THR A 80 7.82 -5.99 1.35
C THR A 80 6.88 -5.90 2.55
N LEU A 81 6.72 -4.72 3.14
CA LEU A 81 5.77 -4.47 4.23
C LEU A 81 5.10 -3.10 4.03
N SER A 82 3.77 -3.07 3.98
CA SER A 82 3.00 -1.83 3.79
C SER A 82 2.48 -1.27 5.11
N ARG A 83 2.18 -2.13 6.08
CA ARG A 83 1.64 -1.75 7.40
C ARG A 83 2.52 -2.30 8.52
N CYS A 84 2.80 -1.44 9.49
CA CYS A 84 3.51 -1.73 10.74
C CYS A 84 3.01 -0.73 11.78
N GLN A 85 1.85 -1.05 12.36
CA GLN A 85 1.16 -0.21 13.32
C GLN A 85 1.35 -0.73 14.73
N VAL A 86 1.88 0.12 15.60
CA VAL A 86 2.12 -0.19 17.01
C VAL A 86 0.99 0.36 17.86
N ARG A 87 0.41 -0.47 18.71
CA ARG A 87 -0.53 -0.08 19.76
C ARG A 87 -0.03 -0.57 21.11
N VAL A 88 -0.21 0.25 22.14
CA VAL A 88 0.12 -0.11 23.52
C VAL A 88 -1.16 0.03 24.34
N ALA A 89 -1.50 -0.97 25.15
CA ALA A 89 -2.77 -0.99 25.90
C ALA A 89 -4.00 -0.71 25.01
N GLY A 90 -3.98 -1.21 23.77
CA GLY A 90 -5.04 -1.01 22.78
C GLY A 90 -5.16 0.43 22.24
N ARG A 91 -4.19 1.31 22.45
CA ARG A 91 -4.20 2.70 21.97
C ARG A 91 -3.06 2.98 21.00
N ASP A 92 -3.31 3.87 20.05
CA ASP A 92 -2.27 4.38 19.13
C ASP A 92 -1.43 5.45 19.86
N PRO A 93 -0.10 5.30 19.94
CA PRO A 93 0.78 6.33 20.47
C PRO A 93 0.69 7.62 19.64
N VAL A 94 0.69 8.76 20.32
CA VAL A 94 0.67 10.09 19.69
C VAL A 94 2.10 10.46 19.27
N ALA A 95 2.32 10.68 17.98
CA ALA A 95 3.64 11.07 17.47
C ALA A 95 4.10 12.41 18.07
N VAL A 96 5.36 12.46 18.52
CA VAL A 96 6.00 13.64 19.12
C VAL A 96 7.14 14.13 18.25
N GLN A 97 7.92 13.21 17.66
CA GLN A 97 9.08 13.58 16.86
C GLN A 97 9.42 12.48 15.84
N ALA A 98 9.79 12.88 14.63
CA ALA A 98 10.43 12.03 13.64
C ALA A 98 11.68 12.71 13.10
N ARG A 99 12.79 11.97 12.97
CA ARG A 99 14.03 12.51 12.38
C ARG A 99 14.88 11.41 11.77
N MET A 100 15.67 11.76 10.76
CA MET A 100 16.75 10.90 10.26
C MET A 100 17.85 10.78 11.32
N LEU A 101 18.39 9.58 11.50
CA LEU A 101 19.62 9.36 12.29
C LEU A 101 20.84 9.24 11.38
N SER A 102 20.66 8.63 10.21
CA SER A 102 21.68 8.41 9.18
C SER A 102 20.98 8.31 7.80
N ALA A 103 21.73 8.04 6.73
CA ALA A 103 21.15 7.83 5.40
C ALA A 103 20.22 6.59 5.35
N ASP A 104 20.47 5.60 6.20
CA ASP A 104 19.80 4.30 6.24
C ASP A 104 18.89 4.10 7.46
N SER A 105 18.75 5.09 8.36
CA SER A 105 17.92 4.93 9.54
C SER A 105 17.24 6.22 10.02
N ALA A 106 16.08 6.05 10.67
CA ALA A 106 15.28 7.12 11.25
C ALA A 106 14.75 6.74 12.63
N ARG A 107 14.57 7.74 13.49
CA ARG A 107 14.01 7.62 14.84
C ARG A 107 12.66 8.30 14.91
N PHE A 108 11.70 7.59 15.47
CA PHE A 108 10.35 8.06 15.75
C PHE A 108 10.09 7.95 17.25
N VAL A 109 9.56 9.01 17.83
CA VAL A 109 9.16 9.06 19.24
C VAL A 109 7.70 9.38 19.30
N ALA A 110 6.94 8.58 20.03
CA ALA A 110 5.54 8.78 20.31
C ALA A 110 5.27 8.60 21.80
N THR A 111 4.17 9.15 22.29
CA THR A 111 3.80 9.07 23.70
C THR A 111 2.39 8.56 23.87
N LEU A 112 2.11 7.98 25.03
CA LEU A 112 0.81 7.45 25.35
C LEU A 112 0.45 7.76 26.81
N ARG A 113 -0.78 8.23 27.00
CA ARG A 113 -1.39 8.40 28.31
C ARG A 113 -2.24 7.17 28.62
N LEU A 114 -2.04 6.59 29.79
CA LEU A 114 -2.89 5.51 30.26
C LEU A 114 -4.08 6.16 31.00
N PRO A 115 -5.21 5.46 31.13
CA PRO A 115 -6.40 5.98 31.78
C PRO A 115 -6.30 5.87 33.31
N THR A 116 -5.08 5.95 33.87
CA THR A 116 -4.82 5.78 35.30
C THR A 116 -4.78 7.15 35.99
N ASP A 117 -4.75 7.21 37.32
CA ASP A 117 -4.78 8.47 38.12
C ASP A 117 -3.55 9.39 37.92
N GLY A 118 -2.73 9.13 36.90
CA GLY A 118 -1.60 9.96 36.51
C GLY A 118 -2.03 11.34 36.04
N GLY A 119 -1.17 12.34 36.30
CA GLY A 119 -1.37 13.72 35.88
C GLY A 119 -1.39 13.91 34.36
N PRO A 120 -1.30 15.15 33.87
CA PRO A 120 -1.43 15.44 32.43
C PRO A 120 -0.31 14.83 31.55
N ASP A 121 0.77 14.36 32.18
CA ASP A 121 1.98 13.87 31.55
C ASP A 121 1.83 12.45 30.96
N PRO A 122 2.45 12.16 29.81
CA PRO A 122 2.45 10.82 29.24
C PRO A 122 3.21 9.82 30.11
N GLU A 123 2.58 8.68 30.39
CA GLU A 123 3.17 7.61 31.19
C GLU A 123 4.10 6.71 30.39
N ILE A 124 3.87 6.60 29.07
CA ILE A 124 4.65 5.72 28.18
C ILE A 124 5.25 6.53 27.05
N VAL A 125 6.53 6.29 26.78
CA VAL A 125 7.23 6.74 25.58
C VAL A 125 7.52 5.52 24.70
N VAL A 126 7.13 5.59 23.45
CA VAL A 126 7.43 4.59 22.42
C VAL A 126 8.50 5.16 21.50
N GLU A 127 9.69 4.58 21.54
CA GLU A 127 10.76 4.86 20.61
C GLU A 127 10.79 3.78 19.53
N ARG A 128 10.92 4.19 18.26
CA ARG A 128 11.11 3.29 17.14
C ARG A 128 12.33 3.72 16.35
N ILE A 129 13.28 2.82 16.15
CA ILE A 129 14.40 3.00 15.23
C ILE A 129 14.16 2.08 14.05
N ARG A 130 13.97 2.68 12.88
CA ARG A 130 13.72 1.98 11.62
C ARG A 130 14.96 2.05 10.74
N HIS A 131 15.38 0.91 10.22
CA HIS A 131 16.48 0.81 9.27
C HIS A 131 15.96 0.43 7.88
N ALA A 132 16.65 0.90 6.85
CA ALA A 132 16.30 0.63 5.46
C ALA A 132 16.38 -0.86 5.09
N ASP A 133 17.19 -1.64 5.81
CA ASP A 133 17.40 -3.08 5.58
C ASP A 133 16.18 -3.96 5.91
N GLY A 134 15.15 -3.39 6.54
CA GLY A 134 13.95 -4.10 6.96
C GLY A 134 13.85 -4.32 8.46
N THR A 135 14.88 -3.94 9.24
CA THR A 135 14.85 -4.06 10.69
C THR A 135 14.18 -2.86 11.36
N GLU A 136 13.44 -3.14 12.43
CA GLU A 136 12.83 -2.12 13.24
C GLU A 136 12.91 -2.49 14.72
N ARG A 137 13.48 -1.61 15.54
CA ARG A 137 13.55 -1.76 16.99
C ARG A 137 12.49 -0.87 17.62
N ILE A 138 11.64 -1.47 18.44
CA ILE A 138 10.61 -0.77 19.23
C ILE A 138 11.02 -0.86 20.70
N THR A 139 11.16 0.28 21.35
CA THR A 139 11.52 0.38 22.77
C THR A 139 10.45 1.16 23.50
N LEU A 140 9.98 0.59 24.61
CA LEU A 140 9.00 1.20 25.49
C LEU A 140 9.72 1.70 26.74
N HIS A 141 9.50 2.96 27.09
CA HIS A 141 9.96 3.56 28.34
C HIS A 141 8.75 3.96 29.18
N SER A 142 8.86 3.76 30.49
CA SER A 142 7.87 4.19 31.46
C SER A 142 8.32 5.52 32.07
N ALA A 143 7.40 6.44 32.29
CA ALA A 143 7.61 7.60 33.17
C ALA A 143 6.84 7.41 34.50
N SER A 144 6.15 6.27 34.66
CA SER A 144 5.35 5.97 35.84
C SER A 144 6.24 5.62 37.03
N GLY A 145 5.84 6.10 38.23
CA GLY A 145 6.49 5.75 39.50
C GLY A 145 6.20 4.32 40.01
N ARG A 146 5.41 3.54 39.27
CA ARG A 146 5.07 2.15 39.57
C ARG A 146 5.34 1.25 38.35
N PRO A 147 5.60 -0.05 38.55
CA PRO A 147 5.73 -0.98 37.44
C PRO A 147 4.41 -1.08 36.68
N LEU A 148 4.52 -1.25 35.36
CA LEU A 148 3.39 -1.38 34.45
C LEU A 148 3.48 -2.71 33.69
N ARG A 149 2.36 -3.40 33.57
CA ARG A 149 2.23 -4.57 32.69
C ARG A 149 1.17 -4.27 31.65
N LEU A 150 1.58 -4.22 30.38
CA LEU A 150 0.73 -3.71 29.30
C LEU A 150 0.85 -4.59 28.05
N PRO A 151 -0.25 -4.79 27.31
CA PRO A 151 -0.18 -5.45 26.02
C PRO A 151 0.47 -4.52 24.97
N LEU A 152 1.42 -5.04 24.23
CA LEU A 152 1.97 -4.46 23.01
C LEU A 152 1.40 -5.22 21.82
N GLU A 153 0.86 -4.49 20.86
CA GLU A 153 0.21 -5.00 19.66
C GLU A 153 0.89 -4.40 18.43
N VAL A 154 1.37 -5.26 17.53
CA VAL A 154 1.96 -4.82 16.25
C VAL A 154 1.17 -5.41 15.10
N ALA A 155 0.42 -4.57 14.40
CA ALA A 155 -0.34 -4.94 13.22
C ALA A 155 0.49 -4.76 11.95
N LEU A 156 0.66 -5.87 11.23
CA LEU A 156 1.49 -6.02 10.04
C LEU A 156 0.61 -6.35 8.84
N ALA A 157 0.99 -5.85 7.67
CA ALA A 157 0.42 -6.28 6.40
C ALA A 157 1.33 -5.92 5.24
N THR A 158 1.11 -6.58 4.11
CA THR A 158 1.77 -6.29 2.85
C THR A 158 0.85 -6.56 1.67
N ASP A 159 1.05 -5.81 0.60
CA ASP A 159 0.43 -6.00 -0.70
C ASP A 159 1.42 -6.55 -1.74
N LEU A 160 2.72 -6.65 -1.38
CA LEU A 160 3.83 -7.02 -2.26
C LEU A 160 3.85 -6.25 -3.59
N ALA A 161 3.35 -5.02 -3.59
CA ALA A 161 3.22 -4.21 -4.80
C ALA A 161 4.56 -3.62 -5.25
N GLU A 162 4.72 -3.45 -6.56
CA GLU A 162 5.84 -2.68 -7.14
C GLU A 162 5.72 -1.19 -6.78
N VAL A 163 6.84 -0.52 -6.53
CA VAL A 163 6.87 0.90 -6.15
C VAL A 163 6.15 1.79 -7.15
N GLY A 164 6.24 1.50 -8.45
CA GLY A 164 5.51 2.23 -9.49
C GLY A 164 3.99 2.03 -9.43
N ALA A 165 3.53 0.85 -9.02
CA ALA A 165 2.11 0.59 -8.78
C ALA A 165 1.63 1.34 -7.53
N VAL A 166 2.42 1.33 -6.44
CA VAL A 166 2.10 2.10 -5.22
C VAL A 166 2.04 3.61 -5.53
N ALA A 167 3.06 4.16 -6.20
CA ALA A 167 3.15 5.57 -6.56
C ALA A 167 1.97 6.05 -7.44
N SER A 168 1.43 5.17 -8.29
CA SER A 168 0.26 5.47 -9.13
C SER A 168 -1.09 5.15 -8.47
N GLY A 169 -1.08 4.73 -7.20
CA GLY A 169 -2.28 4.35 -6.46
C GLY A 169 -2.98 3.11 -7.03
N ARG A 170 -2.19 2.17 -7.58
CA ARG A 170 -2.61 0.88 -8.15
C ARG A 170 -2.05 -0.31 -7.37
N ALA A 171 -1.64 -0.08 -6.13
CA ALA A 171 -1.36 -1.14 -5.17
C ALA A 171 -2.55 -2.11 -5.07
N GLY A 172 -2.27 -3.40 -4.96
CA GLY A 172 -3.29 -4.43 -4.75
C GLY A 172 -3.84 -4.40 -3.31
N PRO A 173 -4.83 -5.25 -3.00
CA PRO A 173 -5.26 -5.44 -1.62
C PRO A 173 -4.14 -6.07 -0.77
N GLU A 174 -4.25 -5.91 0.55
CA GLU A 174 -3.39 -6.65 1.49
C GLU A 174 -3.56 -8.17 1.29
N LEU A 175 -2.45 -8.89 1.39
CA LEU A 175 -2.41 -10.34 1.24
C LEU A 175 -2.77 -11.03 2.56
N PRO A 176 -3.39 -12.23 2.50
CA PRO A 176 -3.60 -13.03 3.70
C PRO A 176 -2.27 -13.46 4.30
N ALA A 177 -2.15 -13.33 5.63
CA ALA A 177 -0.97 -13.79 6.36
C ALA A 177 -1.10 -15.27 6.74
N SER A 178 0.04 -15.91 6.98
CA SER A 178 0.17 -17.16 7.72
C SER A 178 1.18 -16.97 8.85
N VAL A 179 0.99 -17.61 10.01
CA VAL A 179 2.00 -17.61 11.07
C VAL A 179 3.26 -18.34 10.57
N HIS A 180 4.43 -17.79 10.88
CA HIS A 180 5.73 -18.36 10.52
C HIS A 180 6.76 -18.00 11.58
N ASP A 181 7.39 -19.00 12.19
CA ASP A 181 8.33 -18.84 13.32
C ASP A 181 7.76 -17.92 14.42
N SER A 182 8.51 -16.89 14.81
CA SER A 182 8.10 -15.85 15.76
C SER A 182 7.34 -14.68 15.13
N GLY A 183 6.74 -14.88 13.96
CA GLY A 183 6.03 -13.82 13.26
C GLY A 183 5.11 -14.32 12.15
N MET A 184 5.23 -13.73 10.97
CA MET A 184 4.27 -13.90 9.88
C MET A 184 4.93 -13.98 8.51
N ARG A 185 4.23 -14.64 7.60
CA ARG A 185 4.60 -14.76 6.20
C ARG A 185 3.44 -14.40 5.29
N TRP A 186 3.77 -13.76 4.18
CA TRP A 186 2.89 -13.48 3.05
C TRP A 186 3.53 -13.98 1.76
N SER A 187 2.71 -14.43 0.83
CA SER A 187 3.17 -14.85 -0.50
C SER A 187 2.19 -14.45 -1.59
N SER A 188 2.75 -14.26 -2.78
CA SER A 188 2.05 -14.08 -4.05
C SER A 188 2.76 -14.93 -5.10
N ALA A 189 2.24 -14.95 -6.34
CA ALA A 189 2.92 -15.63 -7.44
C ALA A 189 4.32 -15.04 -7.75
N ALA A 190 4.55 -13.76 -7.44
CA ALA A 190 5.77 -13.05 -7.81
C ALA A 190 6.80 -12.94 -6.68
N ALA A 191 6.38 -12.97 -5.41
CA ALA A 191 7.25 -12.73 -4.26
C ALA A 191 6.67 -13.25 -2.96
N HIS A 192 7.50 -13.28 -1.92
CA HIS A 192 7.09 -13.51 -0.54
C HIS A 192 7.78 -12.51 0.40
N CYS A 193 7.20 -12.32 1.57
CA CYS A 193 7.79 -11.58 2.69
C CYS A 193 7.62 -12.41 3.96
N VAL A 194 8.64 -12.37 4.82
CA VAL A 194 8.60 -12.92 6.17
C VAL A 194 8.99 -11.80 7.12
N VAL A 195 8.23 -11.67 8.21
CA VAL A 195 8.57 -10.85 9.37
C VAL A 195 8.74 -11.81 10.53
N THR A 196 9.88 -11.72 11.21
CA THR A 196 10.11 -12.37 12.50
C THR A 196 10.24 -11.30 13.57
N ALA A 197 10.02 -11.70 14.82
CA ALA A 197 10.19 -10.79 15.95
C ALA A 197 11.07 -11.42 17.03
N ASP A 198 11.84 -10.56 17.69
CA ASP A 198 12.65 -10.86 18.86
C ASP A 198 12.45 -9.73 19.88
N PRO A 199 11.94 -10.02 21.09
CA PRO A 199 11.52 -11.33 21.60
C PRO A 199 10.32 -11.92 20.85
N ALA A 200 10.15 -13.24 20.90
CA ALA A 200 9.01 -13.91 20.28
C ALA A 200 7.67 -13.42 20.88
N PRO A 201 6.63 -13.23 20.05
CA PRO A 201 5.31 -12.82 20.52
C PRO A 201 4.66 -13.91 21.35
N ALA A 202 3.86 -13.48 22.32
CA ALA A 202 3.00 -14.36 23.11
C ALA A 202 1.84 -14.92 22.27
N ASP A 203 1.37 -14.15 21.28
CA ASP A 203 0.30 -14.57 20.37
C ASP A 203 0.49 -13.97 18.96
N ALA A 204 0.08 -14.72 17.94
CA ALA A 204 0.16 -14.35 16.53
C ALA A 204 -1.15 -14.68 15.81
N LEU A 205 -1.94 -13.65 15.50
CA LEU A 205 -3.22 -13.79 14.81
C LEU A 205 -3.07 -13.47 13.33
N ALA A 206 -2.81 -14.50 12.52
CA ALA A 206 -2.60 -14.36 11.08
C ALA A 206 -3.78 -13.70 10.34
N SER A 207 -5.02 -13.99 10.74
CA SER A 207 -6.23 -13.38 10.12
C SER A 207 -6.29 -11.86 10.26
N ALA A 208 -5.67 -11.31 11.31
CA ALA A 208 -5.59 -9.87 11.57
C ALA A 208 -4.22 -9.27 11.22
N GLY A 209 -3.24 -10.10 10.85
CA GLY A 209 -1.86 -9.67 10.71
C GLY A 209 -1.26 -9.15 12.02
N LEU A 210 -1.70 -9.64 13.19
CA LEU A 210 -1.38 -9.08 14.50
C LEU A 210 -0.41 -9.93 15.31
N LEU A 211 0.68 -9.34 15.80
CA LEU A 211 1.57 -9.91 16.81
C LEU A 211 1.33 -9.24 18.16
N ARG A 212 1.37 -10.02 19.25
CA ARG A 212 1.06 -9.53 20.60
C ARG A 212 2.10 -9.97 21.62
N TRP A 213 2.43 -9.06 22.54
CA TRP A 213 3.28 -9.31 23.71
C TRP A 213 2.60 -8.77 24.95
N GLU A 214 2.93 -9.36 26.10
CA GLU A 214 2.75 -8.73 27.39
C GLU A 214 4.10 -8.17 27.83
N VAL A 215 4.18 -6.86 28.05
CA VAL A 215 5.43 -6.18 28.40
C VAL A 215 5.37 -5.71 29.84
N ASP A 216 6.36 -6.12 30.63
CA ASP A 216 6.61 -5.61 31.97
C ASP A 216 7.61 -4.45 31.90
N LEU A 217 7.18 -3.28 32.35
CA LEU A 217 7.98 -2.06 32.43
C LEU A 217 8.27 -1.72 33.89
N PRO A 218 9.54 -1.52 34.27
CA PRO A 218 9.87 -1.03 35.61
C PRO A 218 9.37 0.42 35.80
N PRO A 219 9.39 0.93 37.05
CA PRO A 219 9.24 2.35 37.31
C PRO A 219 10.39 3.17 36.68
N GLY A 220 10.05 4.33 36.11
CA GLY A 220 10.99 5.24 35.43
C GLY A 220 11.60 4.69 34.16
#